data_AF-A0A5C7PH29-F1
#
_entry.id   AF-A0A5C7PH29-F1
#
_cell.length_a   1.000
_cell.length_b   1.000
_cell.length_c   1.000
_cell.angle_alpha   90.00
_cell.angle_beta   90.00
_cell.angle_gamma   90.00
#
_symmetry.space_group_name_H-M   'P 1'
#
loop_
_entity.id
_entity.type
_entity.pdbx_description
1 polymer ?
#
loop_
_entity_poly.entity_id
_entity_poly.type
_entity_poly.pdbx_seq_one_letter_code
_entity_poly.pdbx_strand_id
1 'polypeptide(L)'
;MLADALVGSAVLGGFTVGSTSPLGSEPVPQPGYVGRRRAQMGWGYDYRTHCRAYRFTIPTQPAQTGAGNLTITTISGAILGTLRTDTQLSPISGVKYTRDRNGCADATLILCNAPSFEILPFAVVRYSLDGVRAYEGVVTAPPEIPTTDDKALECKIFGFRRWLEQLQPADGYGVFEAGTDVTEIVRSIAQNSLVGRSPIRYDAAKIDALSGTVIAADIDVTNKSLKSILNFLAGLAQTPEYYYVWKIDEEGAFAWTRYDRATPVKTFFVGYDIFDFKPSRNFDTIKNTISIHREAEPESGDSGFGVVGIFNDETSVKKYGRLELVQKVPGYVADADGVAYGEALLSDLAEPKYAATGKALLRSGDDLLPEGAPVRVVMPFGVFRDELSPFDRAQVADEYTDEYADVFEVQGAGDLAVSFDSDNFVYANGAVKLDFESAAGQVAVLPLVNKTPLRKIFFYARATRNGAIIRVGVGKNAWNERTATISLKSAGEFYPFEIDFSDDPLFSGIGFFGVEILGDENAPQSVWLDKLDGEFVGNKTYKLILESATYDLNATTGEVALKFGQPAASIVDYVAALQVLVSDMQRTGQQT
;
A
#
# COMPACT_ATOMS: atom_id res chain seq x y z
N MET A 1 27.05 49.46 -54.66
CA MET A 1 27.51 49.75 -53.28
C MET A 1 26.99 51.16 -52.95
N LEU A 2 25.68 51.32 -52.70
CA LEU A 2 24.95 51.13 -51.42
C LEU A 2 25.24 52.32 -50.46
N ALA A 3 24.51 53.44 -50.56
CA ALA A 3 23.19 53.73 -49.96
C ALA A 3 23.29 53.83 -48.41
N ASP A 4 23.28 54.98 -47.74
CA ASP A 4 22.45 56.21 -47.80
C ASP A 4 21.03 56.05 -47.20
N ALA A 5 20.63 57.10 -46.47
CA ALA A 5 19.33 57.41 -45.82
C ALA A 5 19.04 56.88 -44.40
N LEU A 6 18.49 57.65 -43.44
CA LEU A 6 18.15 59.07 -43.26
C LEU A 6 17.77 59.22 -41.75
N VAL A 7 18.35 60.13 -40.97
CA VAL A 7 17.79 61.42 -40.48
C VAL A 7 16.41 61.36 -39.79
N GLY A 8 16.30 61.92 -38.57
CA GLY A 8 15.14 62.75 -38.23
C GLY A 8 14.48 62.59 -36.85
N SER A 9 14.99 63.36 -35.88
CA SER A 9 14.36 63.97 -34.69
C SER A 9 12.91 63.66 -34.26
N ALA A 10 12.71 63.57 -32.93
CA ALA A 10 11.91 64.56 -32.18
C ALA A 10 12.33 64.60 -30.70
N VAL A 11 12.51 65.84 -30.20
CA VAL A 11 12.92 66.26 -28.85
C VAL A 11 11.70 66.84 -28.12
N LEU A 12 11.80 66.88 -26.78
CA LEU A 12 11.02 67.60 -25.74
C LEU A 12 10.22 66.63 -24.86
N GLY A 13 10.39 66.53 -23.55
CA GLY A 13 11.20 67.27 -22.60
C GLY A 13 10.62 67.05 -21.19
N GLY A 14 11.50 66.82 -20.21
CA GLY A 14 11.28 67.10 -18.78
C GLY A 14 10.38 66.17 -17.97
N PHE A 15 10.99 65.38 -17.07
CA PHE A 15 10.75 65.56 -15.63
C PHE A 15 11.87 64.93 -14.79
N THR A 16 12.06 65.52 -13.61
CA THR A 16 13.25 65.60 -12.78
C THR A 16 13.56 64.32 -11.99
N VAL A 17 14.86 64.06 -11.77
CA VAL A 17 15.38 63.03 -10.85
C VAL A 17 15.10 63.47 -9.41
N GLY A 18 14.29 62.69 -8.70
CA GLY A 18 14.11 62.74 -7.25
C GLY A 18 14.66 61.46 -6.62
N SER A 19 15.51 61.64 -5.61
CA SER A 19 16.26 60.64 -4.88
C SER A 19 15.42 59.72 -3.98
N THR A 20 16.03 58.59 -3.60
CA THR A 20 15.79 57.71 -2.42
C THR A 20 14.56 56.79 -2.39
N SER A 21 14.75 55.52 -2.79
CA SER A 21 14.44 54.30 -1.98
C SER A 21 14.87 53.04 -2.75
N PRO A 22 15.46 52.01 -2.11
CA PRO A 22 15.85 50.79 -2.81
C PRO A 22 14.59 49.97 -3.14
N LEU A 23 14.32 49.81 -4.44
CA LEU A 23 13.32 48.87 -4.93
C LEU A 23 13.76 47.46 -4.53
N GLY A 24 12.94 46.82 -3.69
CA GLY A 24 13.02 45.39 -3.45
C GLY A 24 12.93 44.64 -4.77
N SER A 25 13.82 43.66 -4.94
CA SER A 25 13.73 42.67 -5.99
C SER A 25 12.49 41.82 -5.74
N GLU A 26 11.35 42.19 -6.32
CA GLU A 26 10.22 41.27 -6.41
C GLU A 26 10.64 40.07 -7.28
N PRO A 27 10.53 38.83 -6.77
CA PRO A 27 10.85 37.66 -7.56
C PRO A 27 9.79 37.51 -8.66
N VAL A 28 10.25 37.48 -9.91
CA VAL A 28 9.43 37.14 -11.07
C VAL A 28 8.87 35.72 -10.85
N PRO A 29 7.54 35.53 -10.81
CA PRO A 29 6.96 34.21 -10.60
C PRO A 29 7.22 33.33 -11.82
N GLN A 30 7.93 32.21 -11.62
CA GLN A 30 8.05 31.17 -12.63
C GLN A 30 6.72 30.44 -12.84
N PRO A 31 6.45 29.85 -14.03
CA PRO A 31 5.19 29.19 -14.32
C PRO A 31 5.05 27.92 -13.46
N GLY A 32 4.21 27.97 -12.43
CA GLY A 32 3.90 26.82 -11.58
C GLY A 32 3.14 25.73 -12.34
N TYR A 33 3.25 24.49 -11.88
CA TYR A 33 2.44 23.36 -12.36
C TYR A 33 0.94 23.67 -12.18
N VAL A 34 0.21 23.65 -13.30
CA VAL A 34 -1.24 23.91 -13.31
C VAL A 34 -1.99 22.62 -12.97
N GLY A 35 -2.24 22.40 -11.68
CA GLY A 35 -3.15 21.35 -11.22
C GLY A 35 -4.61 21.78 -11.36
N ARG A 36 -5.49 20.90 -11.83
CA ARG A 36 -6.95 21.10 -11.77
C ARG A 36 -7.48 20.52 -10.46
N ARG A 37 -7.97 21.36 -9.54
CA ARG A 37 -8.76 20.91 -8.37
C ARG A 37 -10.25 20.92 -8.68
N ARG A 38 -10.99 19.98 -8.08
CA ARG A 38 -12.42 20.16 -7.74
C ARG A 38 -12.50 20.46 -6.24
N ALA A 39 -13.48 21.26 -5.82
CA ALA A 39 -13.58 21.74 -4.44
C ALA A 39 -13.66 20.57 -3.44
N GLN A 40 -12.86 20.64 -2.38
CA GLN A 40 -12.95 19.78 -1.20
C GLN A 40 -13.87 20.47 -0.20
N MET A 41 -14.92 19.78 0.27
CA MET A 41 -15.84 20.31 1.26
C MET A 41 -15.12 20.58 2.58
N GLY A 42 -15.21 21.81 3.08
CA GLY A 42 -15.11 22.08 4.51
C GLY A 42 -16.45 21.73 5.16
N TRP A 43 -16.41 21.20 6.38
CA TRP A 43 -17.61 21.03 7.20
C TRP A 43 -18.19 22.43 7.53
N GLY A 44 -19.27 22.81 6.86
CA GLY A 44 -19.96 24.09 7.09
C GLY A 44 -20.78 24.55 5.88
N TYR A 45 -22.08 24.73 6.12
CA TYR A 45 -23.11 25.19 5.19
C TYR A 45 -22.73 26.42 4.32
N ASP A 46 -22.94 26.36 2.99
CA ASP A 46 -23.71 27.35 2.20
C ASP A 46 -23.98 26.82 0.76
N TYR A 47 -25.17 27.09 0.23
CA TYR A 47 -25.84 26.42 -0.90
C TYR A 47 -25.58 27.07 -2.27
N ARG A 48 -24.57 27.95 -2.41
CA ARG A 48 -24.45 28.86 -3.58
C ARG A 48 -23.15 28.78 -4.39
N THR A 49 -22.22 27.88 -4.10
CA THR A 49 -20.90 27.84 -4.80
C THR A 49 -20.59 26.52 -5.51
N HIS A 50 -21.63 25.72 -5.82
CA HIS A 50 -21.54 24.29 -6.16
C HIS A 50 -20.87 23.88 -7.48
N CYS A 51 -20.29 24.77 -8.30
CA CYS A 51 -19.79 24.38 -9.63
C CYS A 51 -18.51 25.06 -10.16
N ARG A 52 -17.74 25.81 -9.37
CA ARG A 52 -16.53 26.47 -9.92
C ARG A 52 -15.27 25.64 -9.70
N ALA A 53 -14.73 25.10 -10.80
CA ALA A 53 -13.33 24.65 -10.86
C ALA A 53 -12.44 25.89 -10.73
N TYR A 54 -11.79 26.06 -9.58
CA TYR A 54 -10.83 27.13 -9.40
C TYR A 54 -9.47 26.67 -9.96
N ARG A 55 -8.90 27.48 -10.87
CA ARG A 55 -7.48 27.37 -11.23
C ARG A 55 -6.68 27.92 -10.06
N PHE A 56 -5.92 27.06 -9.39
CA PHE A 56 -4.93 27.51 -8.43
C PHE A 56 -3.56 27.11 -8.96
N THR A 57 -2.65 28.09 -8.97
CA THR A 57 -1.22 27.84 -9.05
C THR A 57 -0.83 27.23 -7.72
N ILE A 58 -0.24 26.03 -7.73
CA ILE A 58 0.47 25.54 -6.54
C ILE A 58 1.46 26.65 -6.18
N PRO A 59 1.48 27.19 -4.95
CA PRO A 59 2.60 28.02 -4.55
C PRO A 59 3.83 27.12 -4.63
N THR A 60 4.57 27.22 -5.73
CA THR A 60 5.99 26.88 -5.76
C THR A 60 6.68 27.93 -4.90
N GLN A 61 6.43 27.89 -3.59
CA GLN A 61 7.56 28.17 -2.73
C GLN A 61 8.57 27.06 -3.04
N PRO A 62 9.86 27.39 -3.28
CA PRO A 62 10.87 26.35 -3.31
C PRO A 62 10.63 25.51 -2.06
N ALA A 63 10.58 24.19 -2.20
CA ALA A 63 10.55 23.34 -1.02
C ALA A 63 11.82 23.71 -0.25
N GLN A 64 11.69 24.57 0.76
CA GLN A 64 12.74 24.78 1.72
C GLN A 64 12.69 23.53 2.57
N THR A 65 13.28 22.46 2.04
CA THR A 65 13.59 21.27 2.79
C THR A 65 14.32 21.76 4.04
N GLY A 66 13.86 21.32 5.21
CA GLY A 66 14.40 21.73 6.50
C GLY A 66 15.91 21.71 6.60
N ALA A 67 16.46 22.38 7.61
CA ALA A 67 17.90 22.40 7.84
C ALA A 67 18.40 20.97 8.11
N GLY A 68 19.12 20.41 7.14
CA GLY A 68 19.69 19.08 7.17
C GLY A 68 21.04 19.09 7.87
N ASN A 69 21.24 18.15 8.77
CA ASN A 69 22.49 17.94 9.48
C ASN A 69 22.92 16.48 9.38
N LEU A 70 24.11 16.25 8.83
CA LEU A 70 24.73 14.95 8.67
C LEU A 70 25.93 14.84 9.60
N THR A 71 25.82 14.01 10.63
CA THR A 71 26.93 13.70 11.54
C THR A 71 27.58 12.39 11.14
N ILE A 72 28.90 12.38 11.01
CA ILE A 72 29.68 11.18 10.69
C ILE A 72 30.54 10.84 11.90
N THR A 73 30.42 9.61 12.39
CA THR A 73 31.19 9.09 13.53
C THR A 73 31.90 7.80 13.17
N THR A 74 32.97 7.46 13.89
CA THR A 74 33.51 6.10 13.89
C THR A 74 32.48 5.12 14.46
N ILE A 75 32.70 3.81 14.28
CA ILE A 75 31.89 2.77 14.91
C ILE A 75 31.93 2.89 16.45
N SER A 76 33.07 3.32 17.00
CA SER A 76 33.24 3.57 18.44
C SER A 76 32.54 4.84 18.95
N GLY A 77 31.94 5.64 18.06
CA GLY A 77 31.19 6.85 18.40
C GLY A 77 32.00 8.15 18.42
N ALA A 78 33.29 8.12 18.05
CA ALA A 78 34.09 9.34 17.93
C ALA A 78 33.62 10.15 16.70
N ILE A 79 33.40 11.45 16.88
CA ILE A 79 32.92 12.31 15.79
C ILE A 79 34.07 12.59 14.82
N LEU A 80 33.91 12.19 13.56
CA LEU A 80 34.84 12.52 12.48
C LEU A 80 34.55 13.91 11.92
N GLY A 81 33.26 14.25 11.78
CA GLY A 81 32.85 15.56 11.33
C GLY A 81 31.34 15.69 11.17
N THR A 82 30.92 16.88 10.78
CA THR A 82 29.51 17.23 10.62
C THR A 82 29.34 18.12 9.40
N LEU A 83 28.39 17.76 8.53
CA LEU A 83 28.05 18.49 7.31
C LEU A 83 26.63 19.04 7.45
N ARG A 84 26.41 20.29 7.04
CA ARG A 84 25.12 20.96 7.14
C ARG A 84 24.65 21.44 5.78
N THR A 85 23.35 21.38 5.52
CA THR A 85 22.74 21.86 4.26
C THR A 85 22.38 23.35 4.30
N ASP A 86 22.33 23.96 5.47
CA ASP A 86 21.87 25.35 5.67
C ASP A 86 22.99 26.41 5.61
N THR A 87 24.19 26.04 5.15
CA THR A 87 25.31 26.96 4.98
C THR A 87 25.42 27.44 3.53
N GLN A 88 25.84 28.69 3.33
CA GLN A 88 26.00 29.30 1.98
C GLN A 88 26.96 28.52 1.06
N LEU A 89 27.86 27.74 1.64
CA LEU A 89 28.80 26.86 0.95
C LEU A 89 28.65 25.42 1.47
N SER A 90 27.42 24.91 1.43
CA SER A 90 27.19 23.53 1.85
C SER A 90 28.00 22.57 0.95
N PRO A 91 28.77 21.65 1.55
CA PRO A 91 29.43 20.59 0.78
C PRO A 91 28.42 19.55 0.27
N ILE A 92 27.16 19.58 0.75
CA ILE A 92 26.10 18.66 0.34
C ILE A 92 25.31 19.30 -0.81
N SER A 93 25.31 18.63 -1.96
CA SER A 93 24.45 18.97 -3.11
C SER A 93 23.05 18.37 -2.96
N GLY A 94 22.99 17.14 -2.45
CA GLY A 94 21.75 16.44 -2.20
C GLY A 94 21.95 15.14 -1.42
N VAL A 95 20.86 14.63 -0.88
CA VAL A 95 20.77 13.36 -0.17
C VAL A 95 19.60 12.58 -0.76
N LYS A 96 19.89 11.38 -1.25
CA LYS A 96 18.86 10.43 -1.68
C LYS A 96 18.86 9.24 -0.74
N TYR A 97 17.74 8.92 -0.12
CA TYR A 97 17.65 7.76 0.78
C TYR A 97 16.31 7.06 0.70
N THR A 98 16.31 5.76 0.98
CA THR A 98 15.08 4.95 1.04
C THR A 98 14.88 4.42 2.44
N ARG A 99 13.67 4.64 2.95
CA ARG A 99 13.13 3.96 4.12
C ARG A 99 12.07 2.99 3.64
N ASP A 100 12.13 1.75 4.10
CA ASP A 100 11.08 0.77 3.88
C ASP A 100 10.42 0.38 5.20
N ARG A 101 9.44 -0.53 5.15
CA ARG A 101 8.73 -1.03 6.34
C ARG A 101 9.64 -1.51 7.47
N ASN A 102 10.85 -1.99 7.15
CA ASN A 102 11.80 -2.50 8.11
C ASN A 102 12.89 -1.47 8.49
N GLY A 103 12.86 -0.25 7.95
CA GLY A 103 13.74 0.85 8.34
C GLY A 103 14.59 1.43 7.21
N CYS A 104 15.71 2.04 7.59
CA CYS A 104 16.65 2.68 6.66
C CYS A 104 17.36 1.63 5.78
N ALA A 105 17.11 1.63 4.47
CA ALA A 105 17.66 0.65 3.54
C ALA A 105 19.00 1.11 2.93
N ASP A 106 18.96 2.14 2.09
CA ASP A 106 20.12 2.65 1.37
C ASP A 106 20.05 4.18 1.26
N ALA A 107 21.21 4.82 1.24
CA ALA A 107 21.35 6.23 0.96
C ALA A 107 22.57 6.53 0.08
N THR A 108 22.43 7.57 -0.73
CA THR A 108 23.51 8.18 -1.51
C THR A 108 23.58 9.65 -1.12
N LEU A 109 24.74 10.04 -0.61
CA LEU A 109 25.08 11.43 -0.35
C LEU A 109 25.82 11.99 -1.57
N ILE A 110 25.32 13.09 -2.12
CA ILE A 110 25.92 13.78 -3.26
C ILE A 110 26.59 15.05 -2.73
N LEU A 111 27.90 15.15 -2.95
CA LEU A 111 28.73 16.23 -2.46
C LEU A 111 29.22 17.12 -3.61
N CYS A 112 29.19 18.44 -3.38
CA CYS A 112 29.76 19.44 -4.29
C CYS A 112 31.29 19.49 -4.20
N ASN A 113 31.83 19.28 -2.98
CA ASN A 113 33.25 19.35 -2.68
C ASN A 113 33.62 18.26 -1.67
N ALA A 114 34.89 17.85 -1.66
CA ALA A 114 35.38 16.94 -0.63
C ALA A 114 35.27 17.60 0.76
N PRO A 115 34.82 16.86 1.79
CA PRO A 115 34.77 17.38 3.16
C PRO A 115 36.19 17.64 3.68
N SER A 116 36.30 18.53 4.67
CA SER A 116 37.59 18.86 5.31
C SER A 116 38.16 17.74 6.20
N PHE A 117 37.46 16.61 6.31
CA PHE A 117 37.83 15.45 7.09
C PHE A 117 37.64 14.18 6.25
N GLU A 118 38.37 13.12 6.58
CA GLU A 118 38.27 11.85 5.88
C GLU A 118 36.98 11.10 6.27
N ILE A 119 36.22 10.66 5.27
CA ILE A 119 35.09 9.74 5.46
C ILE A 119 35.63 8.32 5.38
N LEU A 120 35.70 7.64 6.52
CA LEU A 120 36.22 6.28 6.60
C LEU A 120 35.17 5.26 6.14
N PRO A 121 35.60 4.13 5.51
CA PRO A 121 34.74 2.96 5.35
C PRO A 121 34.18 2.51 6.71
N PHE A 122 32.91 2.09 6.71
CA PHE A 122 32.15 1.67 7.89
C PHE A 122 31.94 2.74 8.97
N ALA A 123 32.25 4.01 8.69
CA ALA A 123 31.83 5.11 9.56
C ALA A 123 30.29 5.16 9.66
N VAL A 124 29.78 5.43 10.85
CA VAL A 124 28.34 5.58 11.11
C VAL A 124 27.90 6.97 10.66
N VAL A 125 26.85 7.00 9.86
CA VAL A 125 26.25 8.23 9.34
C VAL A 125 24.88 8.41 9.97
N ARG A 126 24.64 9.61 10.51
CA ARG A 126 23.35 9.99 11.05
C ARG A 126 22.88 11.28 10.41
N TYR A 127 21.75 11.21 9.72
CA TYR A 127 21.12 12.35 9.08
C TYR A 127 19.88 12.78 9.88
N SER A 128 19.78 14.07 10.14
CA SER A 128 18.62 14.70 10.77
C SER A 128 18.14 15.87 9.93
N LEU A 129 16.82 16.05 9.87
CA LEU A 129 16.15 17.16 9.21
C LEU A 129 15.39 17.96 10.28
N ASP A 130 15.68 19.26 10.43
CA ASP A 130 15.10 20.12 11.47
C ASP A 130 15.27 19.56 12.90
N GLY A 131 16.36 18.83 13.14
CA GLY A 131 16.63 18.18 14.42
C GLY A 131 15.93 16.83 14.62
N VAL A 132 15.02 16.43 13.72
CA VAL A 132 14.38 15.11 13.72
C VAL A 132 15.29 14.11 13.00
N ARG A 133 15.53 12.94 13.61
CA ARG A 133 16.30 11.86 12.96
C ARG A 133 15.55 11.35 11.74
N ALA A 134 16.22 11.33 10.59
CA ALA A 134 15.65 10.92 9.31
C ALA A 134 16.27 9.64 8.75
N TYR A 135 17.57 9.43 8.99
CA TYR A 135 18.28 8.25 8.48
C TYR A 135 19.52 7.90 9.32
N GLU A 136 19.75 6.61 9.56
CA GLU A 136 21.01 6.10 10.15
C GLU A 136 21.54 4.88 9.37
N GLY A 137 22.87 4.83 9.20
CA GLY A 137 23.55 3.78 8.45
C GLY A 137 25.06 3.80 8.58
N VAL A 138 25.74 3.02 7.74
CA VAL A 138 27.21 2.93 7.64
C VAL A 138 27.69 3.25 6.23
N VAL A 139 28.83 3.93 6.12
CA VAL A 139 29.49 4.16 4.83
C VAL A 139 30.00 2.84 4.27
N THR A 140 29.62 2.49 3.04
CA THR A 140 30.13 1.29 2.35
C THR A 140 31.03 1.64 1.18
N ALA A 141 30.79 2.77 0.52
CA ALA A 141 31.70 3.34 -0.45
C ALA A 141 31.99 4.80 -0.05
N PRO A 142 33.17 5.10 0.52
CA PRO A 142 33.57 6.48 0.75
C PRO A 142 33.72 7.20 -0.60
N PRO A 143 33.63 8.54 -0.63
CA PRO A 143 33.75 9.28 -1.87
C PRO A 143 35.17 9.19 -2.43
N GLU A 144 35.31 8.67 -3.64
CA GLU A 144 36.56 8.73 -4.40
C GLU A 144 36.65 10.04 -5.17
N ILE A 145 37.80 10.72 -5.09
CA ILE A 145 38.02 11.98 -5.84
C ILE A 145 38.12 11.62 -7.32
N PRO A 146 37.16 12.06 -8.17
CA PRO A 146 37.21 11.74 -9.59
C PRO A 146 38.40 12.45 -10.24
N THR A 147 39.02 11.77 -11.20
CA THR A 147 40.14 12.32 -12.00
C THR A 147 39.69 13.29 -13.09
N THR A 148 38.39 13.54 -13.23
CA THR A 148 37.77 14.39 -14.25
C THR A 148 36.73 15.32 -13.62
N ASP A 149 36.71 16.60 -14.03
CA ASP A 149 35.92 17.69 -13.43
C ASP A 149 34.38 17.52 -13.45
N ASP A 150 33.84 16.52 -14.16
CA ASP A 150 32.40 16.38 -14.42
C ASP A 150 31.64 15.41 -13.50
N LYS A 151 32.29 14.74 -12.53
CA LYS A 151 31.60 13.80 -11.63
C LYS A 151 31.41 14.38 -10.25
N ALA A 152 30.15 14.44 -9.78
CA ALA A 152 29.83 14.73 -8.40
C ALA A 152 30.45 13.66 -7.48
N LEU A 153 30.92 14.08 -6.30
CA LEU A 153 31.46 13.18 -5.29
C LEU A 153 30.29 12.44 -4.64
N GLU A 154 30.23 11.13 -4.79
CA GLU A 154 29.16 10.30 -4.22
C GLU A 154 29.68 9.44 -3.08
N CYS A 155 28.94 9.41 -1.97
CA CYS A 155 29.17 8.48 -0.88
C CYS A 155 27.95 7.56 -0.73
N LYS A 156 28.19 6.25 -0.79
CA LYS A 156 27.13 5.24 -0.60
C LYS A 156 27.10 4.76 0.84
N ILE A 157 25.89 4.71 1.38
CA ILE A 157 25.62 4.40 2.77
C ILE A 157 24.60 3.27 2.81
N PHE A 158 24.93 2.17 3.49
CA PHE A 158 23.96 1.12 3.79
C PHE A 158 23.30 1.42 5.13
N GLY A 159 21.97 1.43 5.14
CA GLY A 159 21.22 1.64 6.36
C GLY A 159 21.33 0.44 7.28
N PHE A 160 21.12 0.66 8.58
CA PHE A 160 21.25 -0.38 9.59
C PHE A 160 20.30 -1.56 9.38
N ARG A 161 19.16 -1.36 8.71
CA ARG A 161 18.30 -2.49 8.31
C ARG A 161 19.04 -3.47 7.42
N ARG A 162 19.82 -3.02 6.41
CA ARG A 162 20.58 -3.92 5.53
C ARG A 162 21.75 -4.60 6.25
N TRP A 163 22.31 -3.94 7.26
CA TRP A 163 23.31 -4.55 8.14
C TRP A 163 22.72 -5.75 8.88
N LEU A 164 21.53 -5.60 9.47
CA LEU A 164 20.85 -6.67 10.19
C LEU A 164 20.63 -7.92 9.31
N GLU A 165 20.34 -7.72 8.01
CA GLU A 165 20.12 -8.84 7.08
C GLU A 165 21.36 -9.72 6.87
N GLN A 166 22.56 -9.18 7.14
CA GLN A 166 23.83 -9.89 7.03
C GLN A 166 24.21 -10.63 8.33
N LEU A 167 23.46 -10.40 9.42
CA LEU A 167 23.72 -11.02 10.71
C LEU A 167 23.01 -12.37 10.83
N GLN A 168 23.63 -13.22 11.64
CA GLN A 168 23.08 -14.47 12.15
C GLN A 168 23.01 -14.39 13.68
N PRO A 169 22.25 -15.28 14.34
CA PRO A 169 22.26 -15.41 15.79
C PRO A 169 23.69 -15.51 16.36
N ALA A 170 23.87 -15.06 17.60
CA ALA A 170 25.17 -15.16 18.27
C ALA A 170 25.53 -16.61 18.58
N ASP A 171 26.83 -16.91 18.64
CA ASP A 171 27.32 -18.26 18.95
C ASP A 171 26.77 -18.74 20.30
N GLY A 172 26.20 -19.95 20.34
CA GLY A 172 25.54 -20.50 21.53
C GLY A 172 24.13 -19.99 21.78
N TYR A 173 23.58 -19.16 20.88
CA TYR A 173 22.21 -18.68 20.89
C TYR A 173 21.50 -19.18 19.62
N GLY A 174 20.59 -20.13 19.77
CA GLY A 174 20.04 -20.85 18.63
C GLY A 174 18.74 -21.57 18.91
N VAL A 175 18.63 -22.23 20.06
CA VAL A 175 17.43 -23.02 20.40
C VAL A 175 16.56 -22.27 21.40
N PHE A 176 15.27 -22.18 21.11
CA PHE A 176 14.24 -21.65 22.00
C PHE A 176 13.26 -22.77 22.35
N GLU A 177 12.94 -22.93 23.63
CA GLU A 177 12.11 -24.04 24.11
C GLU A 177 10.62 -23.84 23.77
N ALA A 178 9.92 -24.95 23.56
CA ALA A 178 8.47 -24.99 23.42
C ALA A 178 7.77 -24.23 24.57
N GLY A 179 6.73 -23.46 24.24
CA GLY A 179 6.00 -22.61 25.18
C GLY A 179 6.59 -21.22 25.38
N THR A 180 7.72 -20.88 24.76
CA THR A 180 8.28 -19.51 24.78
C THR A 180 7.40 -18.57 23.95
N ASP A 181 7.13 -17.37 24.44
CA ASP A 181 6.39 -16.35 23.68
C ASP A 181 7.26 -15.76 22.55
N VAL A 182 6.67 -15.57 21.37
CA VAL A 182 7.36 -15.04 20.18
C VAL A 182 8.06 -13.70 20.47
N THR A 183 7.44 -12.82 21.25
CA THR A 183 8.03 -11.54 21.65
C THR A 183 9.25 -11.73 22.54
N GLU A 184 9.24 -12.74 23.42
CA GLU A 184 10.41 -13.08 24.25
C GLU A 184 11.58 -13.59 23.41
N ILE A 185 11.28 -14.42 22.40
CA ILE A 185 12.27 -14.87 21.41
C ILE A 185 12.88 -13.66 20.69
N VAL A 186 12.04 -12.75 20.17
CA VAL A 186 12.50 -11.53 19.49
C VAL A 186 13.35 -10.65 20.42
N ARG A 187 12.91 -10.45 21.66
CA ARG A 187 13.65 -9.68 22.67
C ARG A 187 15.03 -10.27 22.90
N SER A 188 15.08 -11.59 23.03
CA SER A 188 16.33 -12.30 23.26
C SER A 188 17.28 -12.23 22.06
N ILE A 189 16.76 -12.39 20.83
CA ILE A 189 17.54 -12.21 19.60
C ILE A 189 18.08 -10.78 19.53
N ALA A 190 17.23 -9.78 19.77
CA ALA A 190 17.64 -8.38 19.70
C ALA A 190 18.73 -8.05 20.73
N GLN A 191 18.60 -8.55 21.97
CA GLN A 191 19.55 -8.31 23.03
C GLN A 191 20.89 -9.03 22.81
N ASN A 192 20.85 -10.30 22.39
CA ASN A 192 22.05 -11.14 22.35
C ASN A 192 22.76 -11.13 20.99
N SER A 193 22.03 -10.86 19.89
CA SER A 193 22.60 -10.91 18.54
C SER A 193 22.96 -9.53 17.98
N LEU A 194 22.34 -8.44 18.48
CA LEU A 194 22.61 -7.08 17.98
C LEU A 194 23.63 -6.34 18.86
N VAL A 195 23.51 -6.45 20.19
CA VAL A 195 24.37 -5.72 21.14
C VAL A 195 25.82 -6.21 21.01
N GLY A 196 26.75 -5.28 20.83
CA GLY A 196 28.20 -5.57 20.74
C GLY A 196 28.67 -6.13 19.39
N ARG A 197 27.77 -6.60 18.53
CA ARG A 197 28.08 -7.11 17.18
C ARG A 197 27.66 -6.16 16.06
N SER A 198 26.86 -5.15 16.38
CA SER A 198 26.35 -4.18 15.43
C SER A 198 26.23 -2.79 16.07
N PRO A 199 26.20 -1.71 15.26
CA PRO A 199 25.88 -0.37 15.73
C PRO A 199 24.38 -0.18 16.06
N ILE A 200 23.56 -1.22 15.89
CA ILE A 200 22.11 -1.21 16.15
C ILE A 200 21.88 -1.25 17.65
N ARG A 201 21.03 -0.34 18.14
CA ARG A 201 20.72 -0.23 19.56
C ARG A 201 19.58 -1.16 19.95
N TYR A 202 19.73 -1.82 21.08
CA TYR A 202 18.63 -2.51 21.73
C TYR A 202 17.89 -1.54 22.65
N ASP A 203 16.58 -1.43 22.49
CA ASP A 203 15.69 -0.66 23.36
C ASP A 203 14.47 -1.50 23.71
N ALA A 204 14.37 -1.92 24.97
CA ALA A 204 13.27 -2.75 25.44
C ALA A 204 11.90 -2.07 25.32
N ALA A 205 11.85 -0.72 25.37
CA ALA A 205 10.60 0.03 25.28
C ALA A 205 10.02 0.03 23.85
N LYS A 206 10.83 -0.31 22.83
CA LYS A 206 10.44 -0.37 21.42
C LYS A 206 10.02 -1.76 20.98
N ILE A 207 9.96 -2.71 21.91
CA ILE A 207 9.47 -4.06 21.70
C ILE A 207 8.07 -4.14 22.32
N ASP A 208 7.05 -4.28 21.47
CA ASP A 208 5.66 -4.48 21.91
C ASP A 208 5.59 -5.67 22.86
N ALA A 209 4.92 -5.51 24.00
CA ALA A 209 5.07 -6.42 25.13
C ALA A 209 4.28 -7.73 25.02
N LEU A 210 3.33 -7.87 24.07
CA LEU A 210 2.38 -8.98 24.04
C LEU A 210 1.98 -9.34 22.61
N SER A 211 2.45 -10.48 22.09
CA SER A 211 1.77 -11.19 20.99
C SER A 211 0.76 -12.20 21.52
N GLY A 212 1.04 -12.83 22.68
CA GLY A 212 0.22 -13.93 23.19
C GLY A 212 0.40 -15.21 22.37
N THR A 213 1.32 -15.21 21.42
CA THR A 213 1.66 -16.34 20.55
C THR A 213 2.85 -17.07 21.16
N VAL A 214 2.63 -18.28 21.63
CA VAL A 214 3.69 -19.19 22.12
C VAL A 214 4.03 -20.22 21.05
N ILE A 215 5.31 -20.58 20.98
CA ILE A 215 5.79 -21.60 20.03
C ILE A 215 5.40 -22.99 20.53
N ALA A 216 4.88 -23.87 19.66
CA ALA A 216 4.40 -25.19 20.07
C ALA A 216 5.53 -26.23 20.26
N ALA A 217 6.69 -26.00 19.64
CA ALA A 217 7.89 -26.83 19.78
C ALA A 217 9.17 -26.00 19.81
N ASP A 218 10.29 -26.66 20.12
CA ASP A 218 11.59 -26.02 20.14
C ASP A 218 11.96 -25.45 18.76
N ILE A 219 12.48 -24.23 18.73
CA ILE A 219 12.88 -23.54 17.49
C ILE A 219 14.39 -23.37 17.48
N ASP A 220 15.09 -23.99 16.52
CA ASP A 220 16.55 -23.85 16.34
C ASP A 220 16.94 -22.86 15.22
N VAL A 221 17.08 -21.60 15.55
CA VAL A 221 17.46 -20.55 14.58
C VAL A 221 18.94 -20.56 14.15
N THR A 222 19.74 -21.54 14.56
CA THR A 222 21.19 -21.58 14.28
C THR A 222 21.49 -21.51 12.78
N ASN A 223 22.52 -20.74 12.40
CA ASN A 223 22.97 -20.52 11.01
C ASN A 223 21.93 -19.89 10.05
N LYS A 224 20.74 -19.49 10.52
CA LYS A 224 19.77 -18.75 9.72
C LYS A 224 20.04 -17.24 9.80
N SER A 225 19.70 -16.50 8.75
CA SER A 225 19.82 -15.04 8.79
C SER A 225 18.77 -14.44 9.73
N LEU A 226 19.13 -13.38 10.47
CA LEU A 226 18.19 -12.70 11.37
C LEU A 226 16.94 -12.22 10.64
N LYS A 227 17.08 -11.76 9.39
CA LYS A 227 15.94 -11.41 8.52
C LYS A 227 14.94 -12.56 8.38
N SER A 228 15.42 -13.77 8.05
CA SER A 228 14.55 -14.92 7.83
C SER A 228 13.83 -15.31 9.12
N ILE A 229 14.55 -15.27 10.24
CA ILE A 229 14.01 -15.60 11.57
C ILE A 229 12.93 -14.59 11.95
N LEU A 230 13.23 -13.29 11.87
CA LEU A 230 12.29 -12.23 12.25
C LEU A 230 11.06 -12.18 11.33
N ASN A 231 11.22 -12.48 10.04
CA ASN A 231 10.08 -12.62 9.13
C ASN A 231 9.19 -13.81 9.50
N PHE A 232 9.78 -14.94 9.85
CA PHE A 232 9.04 -16.13 10.30
C PHE A 232 8.28 -15.85 11.60
N LEU A 233 8.95 -15.28 12.61
CA LEU A 233 8.34 -14.89 13.88
C LEU A 233 7.23 -13.85 13.67
N ALA A 234 7.41 -12.90 12.76
CA ALA A 234 6.39 -11.91 12.44
C ALA A 234 5.18 -12.54 11.73
N GLY A 235 5.40 -13.59 10.94
CA GLY A 235 4.34 -14.38 10.33
C GLY A 235 3.56 -15.21 11.35
N LEU A 236 4.24 -15.83 12.32
CA LEU A 236 3.58 -16.56 13.41
C LEU A 236 2.71 -15.67 14.30
N ALA A 237 3.17 -14.44 14.57
CA ALA A 237 2.45 -13.50 15.41
C ALA A 237 1.33 -12.72 14.68
N GLN A 238 1.14 -12.95 13.37
CA GLN A 238 0.11 -12.27 12.59
C GLN A 238 -1.28 -12.87 12.84
N THR A 239 -2.29 -12.01 12.87
CA THR A 239 -3.70 -12.38 12.93
C THR A 239 -4.48 -11.60 11.86
N PRO A 240 -5.78 -11.89 11.67
CA PRO A 240 -6.65 -11.06 10.83
C PRO A 240 -6.74 -9.60 11.27
N GLU A 241 -6.58 -9.33 12.57
CA GLU A 241 -6.70 -7.99 13.17
C GLU A 241 -5.37 -7.23 13.19
N TYR A 242 -4.26 -7.91 13.52
CA TYR A 242 -2.96 -7.28 13.73
C TYR A 242 -1.86 -7.91 12.89
N TYR A 243 -0.83 -7.10 12.62
CA TYR A 243 0.42 -7.61 12.06
C TYR A 243 1.61 -7.01 12.78
N TYR A 244 2.70 -7.78 12.82
CA TYR A 244 3.95 -7.37 13.42
C TYR A 244 4.97 -6.98 12.35
N VAL A 245 5.71 -5.91 12.66
CA VAL A 245 6.82 -5.45 11.83
C VAL A 245 8.04 -5.31 12.74
N TRP A 246 9.09 -6.07 12.44
CA TRP A 246 10.42 -5.75 12.92
C TRP A 246 10.96 -4.57 12.11
N LYS A 247 11.57 -3.58 12.74
CA LYS A 247 12.18 -2.45 12.04
C LYS A 247 13.40 -1.94 12.77
N ILE A 248 14.32 -1.34 12.03
CA ILE A 248 15.31 -0.44 12.60
C ILE A 248 14.80 0.98 12.40
N ASP A 249 14.45 1.62 13.51
CA ASP A 249 13.86 2.95 13.47
C ASP A 249 14.87 4.03 13.07
N GLU A 250 14.40 5.27 13.00
CA GLU A 250 15.18 6.44 12.60
C GLU A 250 16.34 6.74 13.55
N GLU A 251 16.24 6.26 14.78
CA GLU A 251 17.26 6.41 15.80
C GLU A 251 18.27 5.24 15.77
N GLY A 252 18.13 4.31 14.83
CA GLY A 252 18.99 3.13 14.73
C GLY A 252 18.76 2.11 15.85
N ALA A 253 17.59 2.14 16.50
CA ALA A 253 17.19 1.15 17.48
C ALA A 253 16.34 0.05 16.82
N PHE A 254 16.51 -1.19 17.30
CA PHE A 254 15.63 -2.28 16.93
C PHE A 254 14.26 -2.09 17.58
N ALA A 255 13.21 -2.19 16.78
CA ALA A 255 11.83 -2.13 17.22
C ALA A 255 11.04 -3.34 16.71
N TRP A 256 10.14 -3.83 17.56
CA TRP A 256 9.17 -4.85 17.24
C TRP A 256 7.79 -4.26 17.49
N THR A 257 7.12 -3.85 16.42
CA THR A 257 5.90 -3.02 16.51
C THR A 257 4.70 -3.80 16.02
N ARG A 258 3.65 -3.84 16.85
CA ARG A 258 2.32 -4.30 16.46
C ARG A 258 1.55 -3.16 15.80
N TYR A 259 0.92 -3.44 14.67
CA TYR A 259 -0.04 -2.54 14.03
C TYR A 259 -1.41 -3.19 13.92
N ASP A 260 -2.44 -2.43 14.24
CA ASP A 260 -3.83 -2.76 13.99
C ASP A 260 -4.17 -2.44 12.52
N ARG A 261 -4.60 -3.45 11.75
CA ARG A 261 -4.95 -3.30 10.32
C ARG A 261 -6.10 -2.31 10.10
N ALA A 262 -7.02 -2.18 11.06
CA ALA A 262 -8.19 -1.33 10.94
C ALA A 262 -7.91 0.15 11.23
N THR A 263 -6.93 0.43 12.10
CA THR A 263 -6.63 1.76 12.64
C THR A 263 -5.45 2.42 11.93
N PRO A 264 -5.68 3.36 11.00
CA PRO A 264 -4.60 4.04 10.29
C PRO A 264 -3.83 4.99 11.21
N VAL A 265 -2.50 4.95 11.14
CA VAL A 265 -1.60 5.83 11.90
C VAL A 265 -1.51 7.23 11.27
N LYS A 266 -1.68 7.33 9.95
CA LYS A 266 -1.66 8.61 9.21
C LYS A 266 -2.73 8.63 8.13
N THR A 267 -3.31 9.80 7.89
CA THR A 267 -4.24 10.05 6.78
C THR A 267 -3.59 11.00 5.78
N PHE A 268 -3.62 10.63 4.50
CA PHE A 268 -3.16 11.44 3.39
C PHE A 268 -4.35 11.87 2.53
N PHE A 269 -4.34 13.12 2.11
CA PHE A 269 -5.29 13.67 1.15
C PHE A 269 -4.63 13.84 -0.21
N VAL A 270 -5.16 13.16 -1.22
CA VAL A 270 -4.67 13.26 -2.59
C VAL A 270 -4.98 14.66 -3.14
N GLY A 271 -3.96 15.31 -3.70
CA GLY A 271 -4.00 16.71 -4.14
C GLY A 271 -3.60 17.72 -3.05
N TYR A 272 -3.31 17.28 -1.83
CA TYR A 272 -2.77 18.11 -0.75
C TYR A 272 -1.46 17.54 -0.19
N ASP A 273 -1.49 16.31 0.35
CA ASP A 273 -0.31 15.64 0.91
C ASP A 273 0.43 14.81 -0.15
N ILE A 274 -0.34 14.13 -1.00
CA ILE A 274 0.18 13.25 -2.05
C ILE A 274 -0.32 13.75 -3.42
N PHE A 275 0.57 13.75 -4.40
CA PHE A 275 0.26 13.96 -5.81
C PHE A 275 0.66 12.72 -6.63
N ASP A 276 0.14 12.63 -7.85
CA ASP A 276 0.33 11.48 -8.76
C ASP A 276 -0.02 10.12 -8.12
N PHE A 277 -0.99 10.09 -7.21
CA PHE A 277 -1.45 8.87 -6.58
C PHE A 277 -2.16 7.96 -7.59
N LYS A 278 -1.61 6.75 -7.77
CA LYS A 278 -2.08 5.74 -8.73
C LYS A 278 -2.40 4.46 -7.97
N PRO A 279 -3.66 4.27 -7.52
CA PRO A 279 -4.08 3.03 -6.92
C PRO A 279 -4.24 1.94 -8.00
N SER A 280 -3.81 0.74 -7.68
CA SER A 280 -4.00 -0.47 -8.46
C SER A 280 -4.34 -1.64 -7.54
N ARG A 281 -5.06 -2.63 -8.06
CA ARG A 281 -5.28 -3.90 -7.37
C ARG A 281 -4.24 -4.88 -7.90
N ASN A 282 -3.42 -5.45 -7.01
CA ASN A 282 -2.36 -6.35 -7.42
C ASN A 282 -2.87 -7.81 -7.39
N PHE A 283 -2.90 -8.44 -8.57
CA PHE A 283 -3.27 -9.84 -8.74
C PHE A 283 -2.05 -10.78 -8.75
N ASP A 284 -0.84 -10.26 -8.92
CA ASP A 284 0.39 -11.07 -9.01
C ASP A 284 0.77 -11.69 -7.65
N THR A 285 0.34 -11.05 -6.56
CA THR A 285 0.62 -11.47 -5.18
C THR A 285 -0.33 -12.54 -4.68
N ILE A 286 -1.37 -12.89 -5.45
CA ILE A 286 -2.35 -13.89 -5.02
C ILE A 286 -1.67 -15.27 -4.92
N LYS A 287 -1.82 -15.90 -3.76
CA LYS A 287 -1.44 -17.29 -3.48
C LYS A 287 -2.57 -17.93 -2.69
N ASN A 288 -3.37 -18.75 -3.37
CA ASN A 288 -4.58 -19.37 -2.82
C ASN A 288 -4.43 -20.89 -2.59
N THR A 289 -3.27 -21.44 -2.91
CA THR A 289 -2.84 -22.75 -2.45
C THR A 289 -1.43 -22.62 -1.88
N ILE A 290 -1.24 -22.95 -0.60
CA ILE A 290 0.05 -22.83 0.08
C ILE A 290 0.49 -24.21 0.55
N SER A 291 1.68 -24.64 0.12
CA SER A 291 2.30 -25.84 0.66
C SER A 291 3.47 -25.46 1.56
N ILE A 292 3.44 -25.96 2.79
CA ILE A 292 4.50 -25.75 3.78
C ILE A 292 5.39 -26.99 3.80
N HIS A 293 6.66 -26.79 3.48
CA HIS A 293 7.66 -27.86 3.39
C HIS A 293 8.72 -27.65 4.46
N ARG A 294 8.95 -28.67 5.28
CA ARG A 294 9.98 -28.73 6.30
C ARG A 294 11.33 -29.09 5.63
N GLU A 295 12.35 -28.28 5.88
CA GLU A 295 13.73 -28.62 5.51
C GLU A 295 14.23 -29.83 6.32
N ALA A 296 15.07 -30.68 5.74
CA ALA A 296 15.68 -31.76 6.51
C ALA A 296 16.51 -31.22 7.68
N GLU A 297 16.43 -31.88 8.84
CA GLU A 297 17.26 -31.52 10.00
C GLU A 297 18.74 -31.71 9.66
N PRO A 298 19.63 -30.82 10.15
CA PRO A 298 21.07 -31.04 10.07
C PRO A 298 21.40 -32.43 10.65
N GLU A 299 22.23 -33.19 9.95
CA GLU A 299 22.71 -34.53 10.35
C GLU A 299 21.74 -35.73 10.24
N SER A 300 20.49 -35.53 9.81
CA SER A 300 19.51 -36.64 9.71
C SER A 300 19.82 -37.68 8.60
N GLY A 301 20.73 -37.39 7.68
CA GLY A 301 21.06 -38.27 6.54
C GLY A 301 19.95 -38.38 5.49
N ASP A 302 18.79 -37.75 5.72
CA ASP A 302 17.63 -37.77 4.85
C ASP A 302 17.65 -36.55 3.91
N SER A 303 17.60 -36.78 2.60
CA SER A 303 17.57 -35.70 1.59
C SER A 303 16.14 -35.29 1.20
N GLY A 304 15.16 -35.61 2.05
CA GLY A 304 13.73 -35.40 1.79
C GLY A 304 13.19 -34.08 2.34
N PHE A 305 12.16 -33.53 1.70
CA PHE A 305 11.32 -32.48 2.29
C PHE A 305 10.11 -33.13 2.97
N GLY A 306 9.89 -32.84 4.25
CA GLY A 306 8.65 -33.23 4.92
C GLY A 306 7.53 -32.24 4.55
N VAL A 307 6.38 -32.71 4.08
CA VAL A 307 5.24 -31.81 3.84
C VAL A 307 4.52 -31.64 5.17
N VAL A 308 4.51 -30.41 5.70
CA VAL A 308 3.79 -30.06 6.93
C VAL A 308 2.29 -29.97 6.68
N GLY A 309 1.92 -29.35 5.56
CA GLY A 309 0.52 -29.20 5.16
C GLY A 309 0.36 -28.53 3.81
N ILE A 310 -0.82 -28.72 3.22
CA ILE A 310 -1.26 -28.03 2.00
C ILE A 310 -2.58 -27.34 2.34
N PHE A 311 -2.59 -26.02 2.27
CA PHE A 311 -3.70 -25.15 2.59
C PHE A 311 -4.29 -24.61 1.31
N ASN A 312 -5.62 -24.57 1.20
CA ASN A 312 -6.30 -24.19 -0.03
C ASN A 312 -7.55 -23.37 0.27
N ASP A 313 -7.68 -22.23 -0.40
CA ASP A 313 -8.91 -21.43 -0.41
C ASP A 313 -9.71 -21.74 -1.68
N GLU A 314 -10.73 -22.60 -1.54
CA GLU A 314 -11.55 -23.04 -2.67
C GLU A 314 -12.29 -21.89 -3.37
N THR A 315 -12.70 -20.88 -2.60
CA THR A 315 -13.40 -19.70 -3.09
C THR A 315 -12.45 -18.88 -3.96
N SER A 316 -11.27 -18.54 -3.45
CA SER A 316 -10.26 -17.81 -4.21
C SER A 316 -9.77 -18.59 -5.44
N VAL A 317 -9.60 -19.91 -5.34
CA VAL A 317 -9.22 -20.75 -6.49
C VAL A 317 -10.26 -20.69 -7.61
N LYS A 318 -11.55 -20.65 -7.29
CA LYS A 318 -12.60 -20.48 -8.29
C LYS A 318 -12.59 -19.07 -8.91
N LYS A 319 -12.31 -18.03 -8.11
CA LYS A 319 -12.24 -16.63 -8.59
C LYS A 319 -11.05 -16.37 -9.52
N TYR A 320 -9.86 -16.87 -9.17
CA TYR A 320 -8.59 -16.47 -9.77
C TYR A 320 -7.80 -17.60 -10.42
N GLY A 321 -8.30 -18.84 -10.34
CA GLY A 321 -7.55 -20.04 -10.70
C GLY A 321 -6.57 -20.44 -9.60
N ARG A 322 -5.99 -21.64 -9.72
CA ARG A 322 -5.05 -22.18 -8.75
C ARG A 322 -3.68 -21.51 -8.87
N LEU A 323 -3.26 -20.81 -7.81
CA LEU A 323 -2.00 -20.08 -7.70
C LEU A 323 -1.24 -20.56 -6.46
N GLU A 324 -0.17 -21.31 -6.69
CA GLU A 324 0.55 -22.02 -5.64
C GLU A 324 1.74 -21.22 -5.07
N LEU A 325 1.96 -21.34 -3.76
CA LEU A 325 3.18 -20.96 -3.07
C LEU A 325 3.76 -22.17 -2.33
N VAL A 326 4.99 -22.55 -2.67
CA VAL A 326 5.76 -23.53 -1.90
C VAL A 326 6.66 -22.76 -0.95
N GLN A 327 6.32 -22.78 0.34
CA GLN A 327 7.09 -22.11 1.37
C GLN A 327 7.87 -23.13 2.18
N LYS A 328 9.19 -22.91 2.28
CA LYS A 328 10.06 -23.74 3.12
C LYS A 328 10.07 -23.17 4.53
N VAL A 329 9.84 -24.03 5.51
CA VAL A 329 10.04 -23.77 6.92
C VAL A 329 11.21 -24.62 7.42
N PRO A 330 11.94 -24.14 8.42
CA PRO A 330 13.04 -24.91 8.99
C PRO A 330 12.61 -26.27 9.55
N GLY A 331 13.56 -27.22 9.61
CA GLY A 331 13.33 -28.61 10.04
C GLY A 331 12.67 -28.79 11.39
N TYR A 332 13.05 -27.95 12.34
CA TYR A 332 12.61 -28.01 13.73
C TYR A 332 11.21 -27.40 13.98
N VAL A 333 10.61 -26.73 13.00
CA VAL A 333 9.27 -26.14 13.18
C VAL A 333 8.25 -27.27 13.31
N ALA A 334 7.47 -27.32 14.40
CA ALA A 334 6.43 -28.33 14.59
C ALA A 334 5.30 -28.23 13.55
N ASP A 335 4.58 -29.34 13.36
CA ASP A 335 3.46 -29.37 12.41
C ASP A 335 2.40 -28.31 12.75
N ALA A 336 2.09 -28.13 14.03
CA ALA A 336 1.11 -27.14 14.48
C ALA A 336 1.51 -25.68 14.16
N ASP A 337 2.78 -25.31 14.42
CA ASP A 337 3.29 -23.98 14.10
C ASP A 337 3.37 -23.75 12.59
N GLY A 338 3.76 -24.78 11.84
CA GLY A 338 3.77 -24.73 10.37
C GLY A 338 2.37 -24.65 9.77
N VAL A 339 1.37 -25.27 10.40
CA VAL A 339 -0.05 -25.13 10.05
C VAL A 339 -0.55 -23.72 10.30
N ALA A 340 -0.35 -23.19 11.50
CA ALA A 340 -0.75 -21.83 11.85
C ALA A 340 -0.10 -20.79 10.90
N TYR A 341 1.18 -20.97 10.58
CA TYR A 341 1.89 -20.14 9.60
C TYR A 341 1.30 -20.26 8.19
N GLY A 342 0.97 -21.49 7.75
CA GLY A 342 0.33 -21.75 6.46
C GLY A 342 -1.04 -21.10 6.33
N GLU A 343 -1.88 -21.20 7.35
CA GLU A 343 -3.19 -20.56 7.42
C GLU A 343 -3.09 -19.03 7.46
N ALA A 344 -2.14 -18.48 8.22
CA ALA A 344 -1.88 -17.04 8.25
C ALA A 344 -1.45 -16.50 6.89
N LEU A 345 -0.55 -17.20 6.20
CA LEU A 345 -0.16 -16.83 4.83
C LEU A 345 -1.33 -16.95 3.85
N LEU A 346 -2.18 -17.98 3.98
CA LEU A 346 -3.32 -18.18 3.09
C LEU A 346 -4.33 -17.03 3.28
N SER A 347 -4.67 -16.70 4.53
CA SER A 347 -5.54 -15.57 4.85
C SER A 347 -4.98 -14.25 4.31
N ASP A 348 -3.66 -14.04 4.36
CA ASP A 348 -3.03 -12.80 3.90
C ASP A 348 -2.85 -12.72 2.37
N LEU A 349 -2.79 -13.85 1.65
CA LEU A 349 -2.46 -13.88 0.20
C LEU A 349 -3.57 -14.44 -0.69
N ALA A 350 -4.65 -15.01 -0.16
CA ALA A 350 -5.72 -15.60 -0.96
C ALA A 350 -6.49 -14.57 -1.79
N GLU A 351 -6.55 -13.31 -1.37
CA GLU A 351 -7.29 -12.25 -2.06
C GLU A 351 -6.35 -11.11 -2.54
N PRO A 352 -6.64 -10.47 -3.68
CA PRO A 352 -5.80 -9.40 -4.21
C PRO A 352 -5.90 -8.13 -3.36
N LYS A 353 -4.73 -7.62 -2.99
CA LYS A 353 -4.58 -6.41 -2.19
C LYS A 353 -4.49 -5.16 -3.06
N TYR A 354 -4.97 -4.05 -2.51
CA TYR A 354 -4.69 -2.75 -3.12
C TYR A 354 -3.23 -2.35 -2.88
N ALA A 355 -2.64 -1.79 -3.91
CA ALA A 355 -1.34 -1.17 -3.90
C ALA A 355 -1.43 0.21 -4.56
N ALA A 356 -0.44 1.05 -4.33
CA ALA A 356 -0.37 2.33 -5.01
C ALA A 356 1.04 2.85 -5.11
N THR A 357 1.25 3.76 -6.06
CA THR A 357 2.42 4.65 -6.08
C THR A 357 1.94 6.08 -5.95
N GLY A 358 2.77 6.95 -5.40
CA GLY A 358 2.49 8.37 -5.31
C GLY A 358 3.74 9.17 -5.03
N LYS A 359 3.61 10.49 -5.01
CA LYS A 359 4.66 11.41 -4.60
C LYS A 359 4.16 12.35 -3.52
N ALA A 360 5.02 12.71 -2.58
CA ALA A 360 4.76 13.75 -1.60
C ALA A 360 5.89 14.79 -1.64
N LEU A 361 5.64 15.95 -1.02
CA LEU A 361 6.67 16.95 -0.77
C LEU A 361 6.99 16.95 0.71
N LEU A 362 8.27 16.80 1.03
CA LEU A 362 8.78 16.98 2.38
C LEU A 362 8.96 18.48 2.64
N ARG A 363 8.27 19.04 3.63
CA ARG A 363 8.40 20.46 3.99
C ARG A 363 9.25 20.63 5.25
N SER A 364 9.18 19.69 6.18
CA SER A 364 9.92 19.71 7.44
C SER A 364 10.28 18.31 7.94
N GLY A 365 11.11 18.23 8.98
CA GLY A 365 11.39 16.99 9.72
C GLY A 365 10.13 16.28 10.24
N ASP A 366 9.08 17.03 10.58
CA ASP A 366 7.81 16.47 11.09
C ASP A 366 6.98 15.75 10.02
N ASP A 367 7.31 15.96 8.74
CA ASP A 367 6.64 15.31 7.61
C ASP A 367 7.19 13.91 7.29
N LEU A 368 8.19 13.44 8.05
CA LEU A 368 8.68 12.06 7.94
C LEU A 368 7.52 11.05 8.07
N LEU A 369 7.64 9.95 7.34
CA LEU A 369 6.52 9.05 7.09
C LEU A 369 6.63 7.80 7.94
N PRO A 370 5.50 7.23 8.39
CA PRO A 370 5.51 6.04 9.22
C PRO A 370 5.55 4.78 8.33
N GLU A 371 6.71 4.41 7.77
CA GLU A 371 6.79 3.19 6.95
C GLU A 371 6.48 1.93 7.79
N GLY A 372 5.87 0.95 7.13
CA GLY A 372 5.35 -0.27 7.75
C GLY A 372 4.02 -0.10 8.47
N ALA A 373 3.58 1.13 8.74
CA ALA A 373 2.31 1.40 9.39
C ALA A 373 1.12 1.41 8.40
N PRO A 374 -0.10 1.11 8.89
CA PRO A 374 -1.32 1.27 8.11
C PRO A 374 -1.63 2.76 7.96
N VAL A 375 -2.02 3.16 6.76
CA VAL A 375 -2.33 4.54 6.39
C VAL A 375 -3.63 4.61 5.62
N ARG A 376 -4.30 5.75 5.74
CA ARG A 376 -5.53 6.05 5.01
C ARG A 376 -5.23 7.04 3.90
N VAL A 377 -5.60 6.74 2.67
CA VAL A 377 -5.50 7.68 1.54
C VAL A 377 -6.89 8.06 1.07
N VAL A 378 -7.20 9.35 1.14
CA VAL A 378 -8.50 9.92 0.76
C VAL A 378 -8.37 10.56 -0.62
N MET A 379 -9.11 10.02 -1.58
CA MET A 379 -9.20 10.57 -2.94
C MET A 379 -9.97 11.90 -2.94
N PRO A 380 -9.70 12.79 -3.91
CA PRO A 380 -10.51 13.98 -4.10
C PRO A 380 -11.97 13.61 -4.39
N PHE A 381 -12.86 14.53 -4.07
CA PHE A 381 -14.29 14.38 -4.35
C PHE A 381 -14.53 14.14 -5.83
N GLY A 382 -15.23 13.05 -6.13
CA GLY A 382 -15.46 12.64 -7.50
C GLY A 382 -16.52 11.56 -7.59
N VAL A 383 -16.53 10.94 -8.76
CA VAL A 383 -17.37 9.79 -9.07
C VAL A 383 -16.46 8.58 -9.08
N PHE A 384 -16.85 7.52 -8.38
CA PHE A 384 -16.09 6.28 -8.34
C PHE A 384 -17.03 5.08 -8.36
N ARG A 385 -16.55 3.98 -8.95
CA ARG A 385 -17.23 2.70 -8.90
C ARG A 385 -16.69 1.87 -7.73
N ASP A 386 -17.58 1.19 -7.03
CA ASP A 386 -17.24 0.22 -6.00
C ASP A 386 -18.22 -0.95 -6.04
N GLU A 387 -17.75 -2.10 -5.57
CA GLU A 387 -18.58 -3.30 -5.42
C GLU A 387 -19.51 -3.11 -4.21
N LEU A 388 -20.80 -3.36 -4.41
CA LEU A 388 -21.82 -3.35 -3.37
C LEU A 388 -22.00 -4.75 -2.76
N SER A 389 -22.02 -5.77 -3.62
CA SER A 389 -22.03 -7.17 -3.20
C SER A 389 -21.49 -8.05 -4.33
N PRO A 390 -20.54 -8.95 -4.05
CA PRO A 390 -20.11 -9.96 -5.01
C PRO A 390 -21.13 -11.10 -5.16
N PHE A 391 -22.20 -11.12 -4.35
CA PHE A 391 -23.14 -12.24 -4.22
C PHE A 391 -22.47 -13.58 -3.83
N ASP A 392 -21.35 -13.52 -3.11
CA ASP A 392 -20.59 -14.69 -2.64
C ASP A 392 -21.08 -15.12 -1.25
N ARG A 393 -21.57 -16.37 -1.14
CA ARG A 393 -22.15 -16.91 0.12
C ARG A 393 -21.08 -17.29 1.16
N ALA A 394 -19.79 -17.29 0.80
CA ALA A 394 -18.73 -17.88 1.63
C ALA A 394 -17.97 -16.89 2.55
N GLN A 395 -18.25 -15.59 2.53
CA GLN A 395 -17.56 -14.64 3.42
C GLN A 395 -18.53 -13.63 4.04
N VAL A 396 -19.16 -14.02 5.15
CA VAL A 396 -19.58 -13.06 6.17
C VAL A 396 -19.11 -13.55 7.53
N ALA A 397 -17.87 -13.22 7.83
CA ALA A 397 -17.35 -13.00 9.16
C ALA A 397 -16.09 -12.15 8.99
N ASP A 398 -16.29 -10.87 8.67
CA ASP A 398 -15.25 -9.86 8.89
C ASP A 398 -15.83 -8.85 9.88
N GLU A 399 -15.01 -8.49 10.87
CA GLU A 399 -15.30 -7.94 12.21
C GLU A 399 -16.05 -6.59 12.26
N TYR A 400 -16.63 -6.15 11.13
CA TYR A 400 -17.55 -5.02 11.03
C TYR A 400 -18.94 -5.40 10.50
N THR A 401 -19.26 -6.70 10.41
CA THR A 401 -20.56 -7.23 9.96
C THR A 401 -21.35 -7.92 11.06
N ASP A 402 -21.38 -7.32 12.26
CA ASP A 402 -22.24 -7.77 13.37
C ASP A 402 -23.72 -7.40 13.19
N GLU A 403 -24.19 -7.03 11.99
CA GLU A 403 -25.58 -6.59 11.84
C GLU A 403 -26.38 -7.18 10.67
N TYR A 404 -25.80 -7.70 9.57
CA TYR A 404 -26.59 -8.29 8.49
C TYR A 404 -25.86 -9.42 7.77
N ALA A 405 -26.55 -10.54 7.57
CA ALA A 405 -26.11 -11.61 6.70
C ALA A 405 -26.30 -11.16 5.24
N ASP A 406 -25.32 -11.44 4.36
CA ASP A 406 -25.43 -11.31 2.89
C ASP A 406 -26.43 -12.36 2.33
N VAL A 407 -27.66 -12.32 2.83
CA VAL A 407 -28.70 -13.30 2.55
C VAL A 407 -29.92 -12.52 2.11
N PHE A 408 -30.40 -12.86 0.92
CA PHE A 408 -31.67 -12.35 0.44
C PHE A 408 -32.81 -12.86 1.32
N GLU A 409 -33.62 -11.95 1.83
CA GLU A 409 -34.87 -12.25 2.50
C GLU A 409 -36.01 -12.25 1.49
N VAL A 410 -36.78 -13.35 1.44
CA VAL A 410 -37.96 -13.44 0.58
C VAL A 410 -39.16 -12.82 1.29
N GLN A 411 -39.80 -11.87 0.61
CA GLN A 411 -41.01 -11.19 1.07
C GLN A 411 -42.18 -11.52 0.13
N GLY A 412 -43.37 -11.77 0.71
CA GLY A 412 -44.59 -12.12 -0.01
C GLY A 412 -44.94 -13.61 0.03
N ALA A 413 -46.15 -13.95 -0.42
CA ALA A 413 -46.64 -15.34 -0.46
C ALA A 413 -46.52 -15.92 -1.88
N GLY A 414 -45.96 -17.13 -2.01
CA GLY A 414 -45.61 -17.77 -3.28
C GLY A 414 -44.43 -18.72 -3.10
N ASP A 415 -43.81 -19.16 -4.20
CA ASP A 415 -42.78 -20.20 -4.22
C ASP A 415 -41.35 -19.71 -4.54
N LEU A 416 -41.10 -18.40 -4.52
CA LEU A 416 -39.76 -17.84 -4.75
C LEU A 416 -38.73 -18.42 -3.78
N ALA A 417 -37.76 -19.13 -4.33
CA ALA A 417 -36.63 -19.68 -3.60
C ALA A 417 -35.33 -18.97 -4.02
N VAL A 418 -34.55 -18.53 -3.04
CA VAL A 418 -33.21 -17.96 -3.28
C VAL A 418 -32.16 -19.00 -2.93
N SER A 419 -31.27 -19.26 -3.87
CA SER A 419 -30.15 -20.17 -3.72
C SER A 419 -28.88 -19.58 -4.34
N PHE A 420 -27.76 -20.25 -4.15
CA PHE A 420 -26.47 -19.88 -4.75
C PHE A 420 -26.11 -20.94 -5.80
N ASP A 421 -25.67 -20.50 -6.97
CA ASP A 421 -25.32 -21.35 -8.10
C ASP A 421 -23.86 -21.11 -8.49
N SER A 422 -23.03 -22.15 -8.35
CA SER A 422 -21.61 -22.12 -8.67
C SER A 422 -21.28 -22.54 -10.11
N ASP A 423 -22.28 -22.92 -10.90
CA ASP A 423 -22.10 -23.37 -12.28
C ASP A 423 -22.45 -22.26 -13.29
N ASN A 424 -23.38 -21.37 -12.92
CA ASN A 424 -23.90 -20.33 -13.80
C ASN A 424 -23.59 -18.93 -13.24
N PHE A 425 -22.40 -18.40 -13.58
CA PHE A 425 -21.95 -17.08 -13.13
C PHE A 425 -21.02 -16.40 -14.16
N VAL A 426 -20.78 -15.11 -13.96
CA VAL A 426 -19.89 -14.21 -14.71
C VAL A 426 -18.69 -13.79 -13.86
N TYR A 427 -18.89 -13.59 -12.56
CA TYR A 427 -17.89 -13.04 -11.64
C TYR A 427 -17.81 -13.85 -10.34
N ALA A 428 -16.63 -13.80 -9.71
CA ALA A 428 -16.35 -14.42 -8.44
C ALA A 428 -16.54 -15.96 -8.41
N ASN A 429 -17.35 -16.48 -7.48
CA ASN A 429 -17.49 -17.91 -7.14
C ASN A 429 -18.91 -18.45 -7.42
N GLY A 430 -19.82 -17.62 -7.92
CA GLY A 430 -21.18 -18.03 -8.21
C GLY A 430 -22.14 -16.86 -8.22
N ALA A 431 -23.36 -17.14 -8.68
CA ALA A 431 -24.43 -16.17 -8.80
C ALA A 431 -25.58 -16.51 -7.82
N VAL A 432 -26.36 -15.50 -7.48
CA VAL A 432 -27.62 -15.71 -6.76
C VAL A 432 -28.66 -16.19 -7.75
N LYS A 433 -29.25 -17.34 -7.47
CA LYS A 433 -30.29 -17.98 -8.29
C LYS A 433 -31.65 -17.82 -7.60
N LEU A 434 -32.59 -17.25 -8.32
CA LEU A 434 -33.98 -17.08 -7.95
C LEU A 434 -34.81 -18.10 -8.75
N ASP A 435 -35.32 -19.11 -8.08
CA ASP A 435 -36.18 -20.15 -8.66
C ASP A 435 -37.64 -19.88 -8.31
N PHE A 436 -38.54 -19.98 -9.29
CA PHE A 436 -39.98 -19.74 -9.08
C PHE A 436 -40.85 -20.36 -10.18
N GLU A 437 -42.12 -20.58 -9.87
CA GLU A 437 -43.19 -20.88 -10.83
C GLU A 437 -44.43 -20.02 -10.55
N SER A 438 -44.79 -19.87 -9.27
CA SER A 438 -45.93 -19.06 -8.79
C SER A 438 -45.47 -18.04 -7.73
N ALA A 439 -44.76 -17.01 -8.19
CA ALA A 439 -44.13 -16.00 -7.35
C ALA A 439 -44.48 -14.55 -7.74
N ALA A 440 -45.54 -14.31 -8.50
CA ALA A 440 -45.94 -12.95 -8.90
C ALA A 440 -46.03 -12.00 -7.70
N GLY A 441 -45.25 -10.92 -7.73
CA GLY A 441 -45.20 -9.90 -6.67
C GLY A 441 -44.36 -10.29 -5.44
N GLN A 442 -43.75 -11.47 -5.41
CA GLN A 442 -42.74 -11.79 -4.39
C GLN A 442 -41.43 -11.06 -4.69
N VAL A 443 -40.70 -10.72 -3.62
CA VAL A 443 -39.47 -9.94 -3.68
C VAL A 443 -38.37 -10.64 -2.90
N ALA A 444 -37.21 -10.82 -3.53
CA ALA A 444 -35.98 -11.13 -2.81
C ALA A 444 -35.27 -9.82 -2.45
N VAL A 445 -35.09 -9.53 -1.16
CA VAL A 445 -34.49 -8.29 -0.65
C VAL A 445 -33.13 -8.57 -0.01
N LEU A 446 -32.09 -7.93 -0.52
CA LEU A 446 -30.77 -7.87 0.06
C LEU A 446 -30.61 -6.57 0.87
N PRO A 447 -30.43 -6.63 2.19
CA PRO A 447 -30.02 -5.47 2.97
C PRO A 447 -28.61 -5.03 2.56
N LEU A 448 -28.41 -3.72 2.44
CA LEU A 448 -27.13 -3.08 2.09
C LEU A 448 -26.81 -2.00 3.12
N VAL A 449 -25.52 -1.73 3.32
CA VAL A 449 -25.08 -0.66 4.25
C VAL A 449 -24.07 0.24 3.55
N ASN A 450 -24.56 1.15 2.71
CA ASN A 450 -23.68 2.18 2.14
C ASN A 450 -24.28 3.57 2.29
N LYS A 451 -23.60 4.44 3.04
CA LYS A 451 -24.04 5.82 3.32
C LYS A 451 -23.62 6.81 2.23
N THR A 452 -22.88 6.35 1.21
CA THR A 452 -22.36 7.21 0.15
C THR A 452 -23.44 7.46 -0.91
N PRO A 453 -23.61 8.71 -1.38
CA PRO A 453 -24.52 9.02 -2.47
C PRO A 453 -24.36 8.10 -3.68
N LEU A 454 -25.42 7.40 -4.06
CA LEU A 454 -25.42 6.44 -5.18
C LEU A 454 -26.08 7.07 -6.42
N ARG A 455 -25.41 6.98 -7.57
CA ARG A 455 -25.90 7.47 -8.88
C ARG A 455 -26.30 6.36 -9.83
N LYS A 456 -25.57 5.25 -9.86
CA LYS A 456 -25.85 4.15 -10.79
C LYS A 456 -25.64 2.81 -10.11
N ILE A 457 -26.34 1.79 -10.62
CA ILE A 457 -26.12 0.40 -10.25
C ILE A 457 -25.81 -0.39 -11.50
N PHE A 458 -24.86 -1.32 -11.38
CA PHE A 458 -24.53 -2.28 -12.41
C PHE A 458 -24.66 -3.69 -11.84
N PHE A 459 -25.23 -4.59 -12.63
CA PHE A 459 -25.26 -6.01 -12.31
C PHE A 459 -25.40 -6.84 -13.58
N TYR A 460 -25.12 -8.13 -13.49
CA TYR A 460 -25.38 -9.09 -14.54
C TYR A 460 -26.64 -9.87 -14.21
N ALA A 461 -27.48 -10.10 -15.21
CA ALA A 461 -28.62 -11.00 -15.06
C ALA A 461 -28.75 -11.98 -16.22
N ARG A 462 -29.20 -13.18 -15.90
CA ARG A 462 -29.54 -14.27 -16.83
C ARG A 462 -30.91 -14.82 -16.44
N ALA A 463 -31.68 -15.35 -17.38
CA ALA A 463 -32.87 -16.12 -17.06
C ALA A 463 -33.10 -17.27 -18.03
N THR A 464 -34.01 -18.18 -17.65
CA THR A 464 -34.46 -19.30 -18.48
C THR A 464 -35.40 -18.92 -19.62
N ARG A 465 -35.95 -17.69 -19.62
CA ARG A 465 -36.82 -17.17 -20.69
C ARG A 465 -36.49 -15.72 -21.08
N ASN A 466 -37.08 -15.26 -22.17
CA ASN A 466 -36.95 -13.89 -22.67
C ASN A 466 -38.07 -12.99 -22.14
N GLY A 467 -37.81 -11.68 -22.14
CA GLY A 467 -38.80 -10.64 -21.82
C GLY A 467 -38.64 -10.03 -20.43
N ALA A 468 -39.66 -9.28 -20.02
CA ALA A 468 -39.73 -8.68 -18.69
C ALA A 468 -40.13 -9.76 -17.66
N ILE A 469 -39.19 -10.13 -16.79
CA ILE A 469 -39.37 -11.18 -15.77
C ILE A 469 -39.30 -10.58 -14.38
N ILE A 470 -38.34 -9.67 -14.17
CA ILE A 470 -38.07 -9.07 -12.87
C ILE A 470 -38.19 -7.55 -12.92
N ARG A 471 -38.54 -6.97 -11.78
CA ARG A 471 -38.32 -5.55 -11.48
C ARG A 471 -37.28 -5.46 -10.39
N VAL A 472 -36.21 -4.74 -10.67
CA VAL A 472 -35.16 -4.48 -9.69
C VAL A 472 -35.42 -3.13 -9.07
N GLY A 473 -35.19 -2.99 -7.77
CA GLY A 473 -35.31 -1.73 -7.08
C GLY A 473 -34.26 -1.51 -6.01
N VAL A 474 -34.02 -0.24 -5.71
CA VAL A 474 -33.16 0.21 -4.62
C VAL A 474 -33.74 1.37 -3.85
N GLY A 475 -33.31 1.49 -2.60
CA GLY A 475 -33.60 2.64 -1.77
C GLY A 475 -32.91 2.58 -0.42
N LYS A 476 -33.10 3.61 0.40
CA LYS A 476 -32.50 3.69 1.73
C LYS A 476 -33.34 2.98 2.79
N ASN A 477 -34.65 3.20 2.77
CA ASN A 477 -35.58 2.69 3.78
C ASN A 477 -36.45 1.56 3.21
N ALA A 478 -36.61 1.50 1.89
CA ALA A 478 -37.31 0.43 1.20
C ALA A 478 -36.66 0.13 -0.16
N TRP A 479 -36.77 -1.11 -0.62
CA TRP A 479 -36.21 -1.52 -1.91
C TRP A 479 -36.92 -0.86 -3.11
N ASN A 480 -38.18 -0.44 -2.96
CA ASN A 480 -39.01 0.04 -4.06
C ASN A 480 -39.01 1.57 -4.24
N GLU A 481 -38.09 2.30 -3.60
CA GLU A 481 -38.00 3.76 -3.75
C GLU A 481 -37.62 4.16 -5.19
N ARG A 482 -36.75 3.38 -5.83
CA ARG A 482 -36.36 3.52 -7.23
C ARG A 482 -36.38 2.16 -7.89
N THR A 483 -37.19 1.96 -8.92
CA THR A 483 -37.33 0.67 -9.58
C THR A 483 -37.14 0.76 -11.09
N ALA A 484 -36.58 -0.29 -11.68
CA ALA A 484 -36.51 -0.48 -13.12
C ALA A 484 -36.94 -1.90 -13.49
N THR A 485 -37.78 -2.03 -14.51
CA THR A 485 -38.13 -3.33 -15.07
C THR A 485 -37.01 -3.82 -15.96
N ILE A 486 -36.56 -5.06 -15.74
CA ILE A 486 -35.47 -5.67 -16.48
C ILE A 486 -36.05 -6.62 -17.53
N SER A 487 -35.75 -6.34 -18.80
CA SER A 487 -36.15 -7.18 -19.94
C SER A 487 -34.93 -7.88 -20.52
N LEU A 488 -34.93 -9.22 -20.49
CA LEU A 488 -33.84 -10.04 -21.06
C LEU A 488 -34.09 -10.33 -22.55
N LYS A 489 -33.04 -10.15 -23.36
CA LYS A 489 -33.11 -10.28 -24.83
C LYS A 489 -33.05 -11.73 -25.31
N SER A 490 -32.25 -12.56 -24.64
CA SER A 490 -32.13 -14.00 -24.90
C SER A 490 -32.12 -14.77 -23.57
N ALA A 491 -32.48 -16.05 -23.66
CA ALA A 491 -32.53 -16.98 -22.55
C ALA A 491 -31.19 -17.69 -22.45
N GLY A 492 -30.76 -17.98 -21.23
CA GLY A 492 -29.54 -18.72 -20.96
C GLY A 492 -28.24 -17.91 -21.03
N GLU A 493 -28.29 -16.62 -21.35
CA GLU A 493 -27.11 -15.75 -21.43
C GLU A 493 -27.14 -14.65 -20.37
N PHE A 494 -25.96 -14.26 -19.89
CA PHE A 494 -25.81 -13.12 -18.97
C PHE A 494 -25.71 -11.80 -19.72
N TYR A 495 -26.46 -10.81 -19.24
CA TYR A 495 -26.45 -9.45 -19.75
C TYR A 495 -26.08 -8.46 -18.66
N PRO A 496 -25.19 -7.49 -18.95
CA PRO A 496 -24.97 -6.36 -18.06
C PRO A 496 -26.17 -5.42 -18.11
N PHE A 497 -26.65 -5.02 -16.94
CA PHE A 497 -27.67 -4.00 -16.75
C PHE A 497 -27.07 -2.80 -16.03
N GLU A 498 -27.55 -1.63 -16.40
CA GLU A 498 -27.26 -0.36 -15.76
C GLU A 498 -28.59 0.29 -15.38
N ILE A 499 -28.75 0.62 -14.10
CA ILE A 499 -29.86 1.45 -13.63
C ILE A 499 -29.29 2.81 -13.24
N ASP A 500 -29.70 3.84 -13.96
CA ASP A 500 -29.19 5.20 -13.81
C ASP A 500 -30.17 6.08 -13.01
N PHE A 501 -29.69 6.62 -11.91
CA PHE A 501 -30.38 7.57 -11.04
C PHE A 501 -29.63 8.92 -11.00
N SER A 502 -28.84 9.25 -12.03
CA SER A 502 -27.98 10.44 -12.06
C SER A 502 -28.72 11.75 -11.86
N ASP A 503 -29.97 11.85 -12.32
CA ASP A 503 -30.80 13.05 -12.20
C ASP A 503 -31.33 13.27 -10.79
N ASP A 504 -31.46 12.19 -10.01
CA ASP A 504 -31.94 12.22 -8.64
C ASP A 504 -31.24 11.13 -7.80
N PRO A 505 -29.94 11.35 -7.48
CA PRO A 505 -29.12 10.37 -6.78
C PRO A 505 -29.68 10.04 -5.40
N LEU A 506 -29.45 8.82 -4.92
CA LEU A 506 -29.74 8.45 -3.54
C LEU A 506 -28.70 9.07 -2.60
N PHE A 507 -28.81 10.38 -2.34
CA PHE A 507 -27.86 11.19 -1.56
C PHE A 507 -27.65 10.70 -0.13
N SER A 508 -28.62 9.97 0.40
CA SER A 508 -28.58 9.46 1.77
C SER A 508 -27.99 8.06 1.89
N GLY A 509 -27.50 7.50 0.77
CA GLY A 509 -27.00 6.15 0.66
C GLY A 509 -28.04 5.15 0.16
N ILE A 510 -27.63 3.89 0.07
CA ILE A 510 -28.46 2.73 -0.23
C ILE A 510 -28.52 1.80 1.00
N GLY A 511 -29.73 1.37 1.32
CA GLY A 511 -30.03 0.47 2.43
C GLY A 511 -30.59 -0.88 1.97
N PHE A 512 -31.16 -0.96 0.76
CA PHE A 512 -31.80 -2.16 0.24
C PHE A 512 -31.63 -2.28 -1.26
N PHE A 513 -31.42 -3.52 -1.72
CA PHE A 513 -31.56 -3.94 -3.10
C PHE A 513 -32.62 -5.04 -3.19
N GLY A 514 -33.64 -4.85 -4.01
CA GLY A 514 -34.77 -5.78 -4.12
C GLY A 514 -34.97 -6.26 -5.55
N VAL A 515 -35.38 -7.51 -5.70
CA VAL A 515 -35.75 -8.10 -6.99
C VAL A 515 -37.14 -8.72 -6.87
N GLU A 516 -38.11 -8.07 -7.50
CA GLU A 516 -39.51 -8.48 -7.59
C GLU A 516 -39.75 -9.33 -8.84
N ILE A 517 -40.48 -10.44 -8.69
CA ILE A 517 -40.96 -11.25 -9.82
C ILE A 517 -42.26 -10.66 -10.36
N LEU A 518 -42.32 -10.39 -11.67
CA LEU A 518 -43.43 -9.63 -12.28
C LEU A 518 -44.68 -10.44 -12.61
N GLY A 519 -44.59 -11.76 -12.66
CA GLY A 519 -45.72 -12.62 -13.03
C GLY A 519 -45.46 -14.10 -12.77
N ASP A 520 -46.55 -14.86 -12.72
CA ASP A 520 -46.52 -16.31 -12.61
C ASP A 520 -46.19 -16.95 -13.96
N GLU A 521 -45.68 -18.16 -13.91
CA GLU A 521 -45.15 -18.89 -15.05
C GLU A 521 -45.86 -20.23 -15.20
N ASN A 522 -46.00 -20.69 -16.44
CA ASN A 522 -46.62 -22.00 -16.73
C ASN A 522 -45.63 -23.18 -16.56
N ALA A 523 -44.39 -22.89 -16.18
CA ALA A 523 -43.33 -23.86 -15.94
C ALA A 523 -42.24 -23.21 -15.06
N PRO A 524 -41.50 -23.98 -14.24
CA PRO A 524 -40.42 -23.47 -13.40
C PRO A 524 -39.42 -22.61 -14.19
N GLN A 525 -39.18 -21.39 -13.70
CA GLN A 525 -38.20 -20.45 -14.23
C GLN A 525 -37.10 -20.19 -13.21
N SER A 526 -35.94 -19.79 -13.73
CA SER A 526 -34.82 -19.35 -12.93
C SER A 526 -34.28 -18.02 -13.45
N VAL A 527 -33.92 -17.14 -12.53
CA VAL A 527 -33.20 -15.89 -12.79
C VAL A 527 -31.91 -15.91 -11.98
N TRP A 528 -30.78 -15.61 -12.62
CA TRP A 528 -29.51 -15.45 -11.95
C TRP A 528 -29.12 -13.99 -11.92
N LEU A 529 -28.59 -13.55 -10.79
CA LEU A 529 -28.01 -12.23 -10.56
C LEU A 529 -26.57 -12.39 -10.13
N ASP A 530 -25.70 -11.61 -10.75
CA ASP A 530 -24.28 -11.67 -10.47
C ASP A 530 -23.67 -10.26 -10.43
N LYS A 531 -22.67 -10.08 -9.57
CA LYS A 531 -21.87 -8.88 -9.31
C LYS A 531 -22.67 -7.59 -9.24
N LEU A 532 -23.02 -7.16 -8.03
CA LEU A 532 -23.65 -5.87 -7.80
C LEU A 532 -22.59 -4.78 -7.56
N ASP A 533 -22.47 -3.83 -8.48
CA ASP A 533 -21.62 -2.63 -8.34
C ASP A 533 -22.46 -1.35 -8.24
N GLY A 534 -21.93 -0.34 -7.56
CA GLY A 534 -22.47 1.01 -7.51
C GLY A 534 -21.51 2.07 -8.07
N GLU A 535 -22.05 3.09 -8.74
CA GLU A 535 -21.35 4.35 -9.00
C GLU A 535 -21.74 5.36 -7.92
N PHE A 536 -20.76 5.78 -7.13
CA PHE A 536 -20.93 6.67 -5.99
C PHE A 536 -20.36 8.05 -6.24
N VAL A 537 -20.89 9.04 -5.52
CA VAL A 537 -20.37 10.40 -5.48
C VAL A 537 -19.82 10.69 -4.10
N GLY A 538 -18.53 10.99 -4.01
CA GLY A 538 -17.89 11.28 -2.74
C GLY A 538 -16.37 11.15 -2.81
N ASN A 539 -15.78 10.92 -1.64
CA ASN A 539 -14.35 10.65 -1.52
C ASN A 539 -14.14 9.15 -1.37
N LYS A 540 -13.50 8.50 -2.35
CA LYS A 540 -13.05 7.12 -2.19
C LYS A 540 -11.88 7.07 -1.21
N THR A 541 -11.91 6.13 -0.28
CA THR A 541 -10.86 5.98 0.74
C THR A 541 -10.20 4.63 0.57
N TYR A 542 -8.87 4.61 0.56
CA TYR A 542 -8.06 3.40 0.57
C TYR A 542 -7.38 3.25 1.92
N LYS A 543 -7.42 2.05 2.50
CA LYS A 543 -6.54 1.66 3.61
C LYS A 543 -5.40 0.86 3.01
N LEU A 544 -4.17 1.31 3.21
CA LEU A 544 -2.97 0.73 2.61
C LEU A 544 -1.86 0.66 3.65
N ILE A 545 -0.83 -0.16 3.40
CA ILE A 545 0.40 -0.15 4.18
C ILE A 545 1.44 0.67 3.41
N LEU A 546 2.09 1.63 4.06
CA LEU A 546 3.20 2.36 3.44
C LEU A 546 4.44 1.47 3.46
N GLU A 547 4.77 0.83 2.34
CA GLU A 547 5.88 -0.13 2.25
C GLU A 547 7.23 0.54 2.13
N SER A 548 7.33 1.65 1.40
CA SER A 548 8.56 2.41 1.30
C SER A 548 8.36 3.86 0.91
N ALA A 549 9.25 4.73 1.39
CA ALA A 549 9.43 6.10 0.97
C ALA A 549 10.88 6.33 0.52
N THR A 550 11.05 6.79 -0.72
CA THR A 550 12.35 7.22 -1.26
C THR A 550 12.38 8.74 -1.30
N TYR A 551 13.23 9.32 -0.47
CA TYR A 551 13.45 10.74 -0.32
C TYR A 551 14.56 11.17 -1.28
N ASP A 552 14.28 12.16 -2.12
CA ASP A 552 15.25 12.81 -2.99
C ASP A 552 15.32 14.29 -2.61
N LEU A 553 16.26 14.59 -1.71
CA LEU A 553 16.41 15.91 -1.11
C LEU A 553 17.58 16.63 -1.76
N ASN A 554 17.32 17.77 -2.36
CA ASN A 554 18.36 18.68 -2.84
C ASN A 554 17.99 20.13 -2.49
N ALA A 555 18.84 21.08 -2.88
CA ALA A 555 18.65 22.49 -2.57
C ALA A 555 17.36 23.12 -3.15
N THR A 556 16.74 22.48 -4.15
CA THR A 556 15.58 23.04 -4.88
C THR A 556 14.33 22.16 -4.81
N THR A 557 14.45 20.88 -4.44
CA THR A 557 13.37 19.90 -4.39
C THR A 557 13.46 19.01 -3.15
N GLY A 558 12.33 18.76 -2.50
CA GLY A 558 12.16 17.77 -1.43
C GLY A 558 11.11 16.74 -1.82
N GLU A 559 11.32 16.05 -2.95
CA GLU A 559 10.36 15.05 -3.43
C GLU A 559 10.51 13.73 -2.67
N VAL A 560 9.39 13.10 -2.35
CA VAL A 560 9.34 11.78 -1.72
C VAL A 560 8.50 10.86 -2.58
N ALA A 561 9.11 9.82 -3.14
CA ALA A 561 8.39 8.79 -3.88
C ALA A 561 7.86 7.74 -2.90
N LEU A 562 6.55 7.49 -2.95
CA LEU A 562 5.82 6.61 -2.05
C LEU A 562 5.40 5.32 -2.76
N LYS A 563 5.58 4.19 -2.08
CA LYS A 563 5.03 2.90 -2.47
C LYS A 563 4.16 2.35 -1.35
N PHE A 564 2.93 2.02 -1.71
CA PHE A 564 1.94 1.44 -0.82
C PHE A 564 1.65 0.02 -1.25
N GLY A 565 1.69 -0.93 -0.32
CA GLY A 565 1.64 -2.36 -0.62
C GLY A 565 2.68 -2.78 -1.65
N GLN A 566 2.48 -3.94 -2.26
CA GLN A 566 3.29 -4.39 -3.39
C GLN A 566 2.59 -3.99 -4.68
N PRO A 567 3.02 -2.94 -5.38
CA PRO A 567 2.47 -2.63 -6.70
C PRO A 567 2.78 -3.77 -7.67
N ALA A 568 1.86 -4.03 -8.61
CA ALA A 568 2.08 -5.00 -9.68
C ALA A 568 3.41 -4.71 -10.39
N ALA A 569 4.18 -5.75 -10.66
CA ALA A 569 5.49 -5.58 -11.29
C ALA A 569 5.29 -4.96 -12.68
N SER A 570 6.01 -3.88 -12.99
CA SER A 570 5.97 -3.40 -14.36
C SER A 570 6.65 -4.43 -15.28
N ILE A 571 6.23 -4.53 -16.54
CA ILE A 571 6.88 -5.39 -17.53
C ILE A 571 8.39 -5.09 -17.60
N VAL A 572 8.78 -3.83 -17.38
CA VAL A 572 10.18 -3.40 -17.35
C VAL A 572 10.92 -3.99 -16.14
N ASP A 573 10.30 -4.00 -14.96
CA ASP A 573 10.88 -4.62 -13.76
C ASP A 573 11.01 -6.14 -13.92
N TYR A 574 10.01 -6.78 -14.56
CA TYR A 574 10.05 -8.21 -14.86
C TYR A 574 11.19 -8.54 -15.84
N VAL A 575 11.38 -7.74 -16.89
CA VAL A 575 12.48 -7.90 -17.84
C VAL A 575 13.83 -7.64 -17.16
N ALA A 576 13.95 -6.63 -16.30
CA ALA A 576 15.17 -6.35 -15.55
C ALA A 576 15.51 -7.48 -14.58
N ALA A 577 14.51 -8.02 -13.86
CA ALA A 577 14.69 -9.17 -12.98
C ALA A 577 15.11 -10.43 -13.76
N LEU A 578 14.51 -10.67 -14.93
CA LEU A 578 14.94 -11.76 -15.83
C LEU A 578 16.37 -11.55 -16.32
N GLN A 579 16.77 -10.32 -16.66
CA GLN A 579 18.13 -10.03 -17.10
C GLN A 579 19.16 -10.26 -15.99
N VAL A 580 18.84 -9.90 -14.74
CA VAL A 580 19.68 -10.20 -13.57
C VAL A 580 19.78 -11.71 -13.37
N LEU A 581 18.66 -12.43 -13.42
CA LEU A 581 18.62 -13.88 -13.22
C LEU A 581 19.37 -14.63 -14.34
N VAL A 582 19.27 -14.18 -15.59
CA VAL A 582 20.06 -14.70 -16.71
C VAL A 582 21.55 -14.42 -16.51
N SER A 583 21.91 -13.23 -16.02
CA SER A 583 23.30 -12.86 -15.75
C SER A 583 23.89 -13.71 -14.61
N ASP A 584 23.12 -13.97 -13.55
CA ASP A 584 23.52 -14.82 -12.44
C ASP A 584 23.64 -16.29 -12.84
N MET A 585 22.74 -16.79 -13.71
CA MET A 585 22.84 -18.13 -14.31
C MET A 585 24.06 -18.27 -15.23
N GLN A 586 24.37 -17.25 -16.03
CA GLN A 586 25.57 -17.25 -16.87
C GLN A 586 26.86 -17.23 -16.04
N ARG A 587 26.83 -16.52 -14.90
CA ARG A 587 27.96 -16.45 -13.97
C ARG A 587 28.18 -17.75 -13.19
N THR A 588 27.11 -18.45 -12.81
CA THR A 588 27.20 -19.78 -12.19
C THR A 588 27.61 -20.86 -13.19
N GLY A 589 27.16 -20.77 -14.45
CA GLY A 589 27.56 -21.69 -15.53
C GLY A 589 29.02 -21.54 -16.01
N GLN A 590 29.72 -20.46 -15.64
CA GLN A 590 31.15 -20.28 -15.90
C GLN A 590 32.05 -20.74 -14.74
N GLN A 591 31.48 -21.19 -13.61
CA GLN A 591 32.22 -21.72 -12.46
C GLN A 591 32.20 -23.27 -12.37
N THR A 592 31.61 -23.94 -13.35
CA THR A 592 31.78 -25.38 -13.63
C THR A 592 32.69 -25.55 -14.84
#